data_AF-A0A932VHM0-F1
#
_entry.id   AF-A0A932VHM0-F1
#
_cell.length_a   1.000
_cell.length_b   1.000
_cell.length_c   1.000
_cell.angle_alpha   90.00
_cell.angle_beta   90.00
_cell.angle_gamma   90.00
#
_symmetry.space_group_name_H-M   'P 1'
#
loop_
_entity.id
_entity.type
_entity.pdbx_description
1 polymer ?
#
loop_
_entity_poly.entity_id
_entity_poly.type
_entity_poly.pdbx_seq_one_letter_code
_entity_poly.pdbx_strand_id
1 'polypeptide(L)' 'MNSGKITQIIGAVVDIAFGDSKVPALYNALEVSSEFVASKKLVLEVAAQLGRGKVRALALGPTDGLKRGDIVT' A
#
# COMPACT_ATOMS: atom_id res chain seq x y z
N MET A 1 5.71 6.86 12.81
CA MET A 1 4.89 6.10 11.86
C MET A 1 5.69 6.01 10.58
N ASN A 2 5.79 4.83 9.98
CA ASN A 2 6.65 4.64 8.82
C ASN A 2 5.79 4.68 7.57
N SER A 3 5.98 5.71 6.74
CA SER A 3 5.18 5.90 5.53
C SER A 3 5.81 5.18 4.36
N GLY A 4 5.02 4.41 3.63
CA GLY A 4 5.38 3.79 2.36
C GLY A 4 4.90 4.61 1.16
N LYS A 5 5.40 4.25 -0.02
CA LYS A 5 4.96 4.78 -1.31
C LYS A 5 4.56 3.66 -2.25
N ILE A 6 3.44 3.83 -2.94
CA ILE A 6 2.99 2.87 -3.95
C ILE A 6 3.93 2.87 -5.14
N THR A 7 4.42 1.69 -5.52
CA THR A 7 5.36 1.49 -6.64
C THR A 7 4.72 0.82 -7.83
N GLN A 8 3.71 -0.04 -7.60
CA GLN A 8 3.02 -0.78 -8.65
C GLN A 8 1.57 -1.05 -8.25
N ILE A 9 0.68 -1.07 -9.24
CA ILE A 9 -0.75 -1.31 -9.09
C ILE A 9 -1.17 -2.28 -10.22
N ILE A 10 -1.64 -3.47 -9.87
CA ILE A 10 -2.14 -4.49 -10.81
C ILE A 10 -3.48 -5.00 -10.27
N GLY A 11 -4.58 -4.40 -10.72
CA GLY A 11 -5.90 -4.64 -10.13
C GLY A 11 -5.86 -4.39 -8.61
N ALA A 12 -6.34 -5.36 -7.82
CA ALA A 12 -6.31 -5.30 -6.36
C ALA A 12 -4.92 -5.51 -5.74
N VAL A 13 -3.91 -5.90 -6.51
CA VAL A 13 -2.54 -6.13 -6.02
C VAL A 13 -1.73 -4.85 -6.09
N VAL A 14 -1.19 -4.41 -4.95
CA VAL A 14 -0.45 -3.15 -4.81
C VAL A 14 0.90 -3.41 -4.16
N ASP A 15 2.00 -3.04 -4.83
CA ASP A 15 3.34 -3.15 -4.24
C ASP A 15 3.78 -1.80 -3.66
N ILE A 16 4.20 -1.78 -2.40
CA ILE A 16 4.56 -0.57 -1.64
C ILE A 16 6.00 -0.67 -1.14
N ALA A 17 6.75 0.42 -1.25
CA ALA A 17 8.10 0.55 -0.70
C ALA A 17 8.07 1.39 0.58
N PHE A 18 8.58 0.83 1.68
CA PHE A 18 8.71 1.46 3.00
C PHE A 18 10.16 1.89 3.34
N GLY A 19 11.11 1.64 2.43
CA GLY A 19 12.54 1.86 2.67
C GLY A 19 13.15 0.79 3.60
N ASP A 20 14.43 0.97 3.96
CA ASP A 20 15.21 -0.06 4.67
C ASP A 20 14.91 -0.18 6.17
N SER A 21 14.11 0.73 6.74
CA SER A 21 13.74 0.68 8.16
C SER A 21 12.23 0.47 8.31
N LYS A 22 11.83 -0.58 9.03
CA LYS A 22 10.46 -0.95 9.45
C LYS A 22 9.46 -1.27 8.33
N VAL A 23 9.66 -2.43 7.71
CA VAL A 23 8.68 -3.07 6.83
C VAL A 23 7.50 -3.62 7.65
N PRO A 24 6.25 -3.33 7.29
CA PRO A 24 5.07 -3.93 7.93
C PRO A 24 5.08 -5.47 7.91
N ALA A 25 4.50 -6.08 8.95
CA ALA A 25 4.35 -7.52 9.02
C ALA A 25 3.24 -8.03 8.08
N LEU A 26 3.24 -9.33 7.78
CA LEU A 26 2.12 -9.98 7.11
C LEU A 26 0.81 -9.74 7.87
N TYR A 27 -0.29 -9.59 7.12
CA TYR A 27 -1.63 -9.31 7.61
C TYR A 27 -1.82 -7.95 8.30
N ASN A 28 -0.80 -7.10 8.36
CA ASN A 28 -1.00 -5.73 8.79
C ASN A 28 -1.87 -4.98 7.78
N ALA A 29 -2.81 -4.20 8.31
CA ALA A 29 -3.55 -3.21 7.54
C ALA A 29 -2.65 -2.00 7.26
N LEU A 30 -2.80 -1.45 6.06
CA LEU A 30 -2.17 -0.23 5.59
C LEU A 30 -3.27 0.71 5.09
N GLU A 31 -3.16 2.00 5.40
CA GLU A 31 -4.12 3.01 4.96
C GLU A 31 -3.52 3.87 3.85
N VAL A 32 -4.26 4.02 2.75
CA VAL A 32 -3.85 4.89 1.64
C VAL A 32 -4.36 6.31 1.86
N SER A 33 -3.45 7.28 1.81
CA SER A 33 -3.77 8.71 1.76
C SER A 33 -3.77 9.18 0.31
N SER A 34 -4.95 9.30 -0.30
CA SER A 34 -5.11 9.76 -1.69
C SER A 34 -6.37 10.61 -1.86
N GLU A 35 -6.23 11.76 -2.50
CA GLU A 35 -7.36 12.69 -2.77
C GLU A 35 -8.31 12.17 -3.86
N PHE A 36 -7.88 11.16 -4.62
CA PHE A 36 -8.57 10.66 -5.81
C PHE A 36 -9.35 9.37 -5.57
N VAL A 37 -9.28 8.81 -4.36
CA VAL A 37 -10.05 7.62 -3.98
C VAL A 37 -11.42 8.07 -3.46
N ALA A 38 -12.49 7.65 -4.14
CA ALA A 38 -13.87 8.08 -3.88
C ALA A 38 -14.32 7.86 -2.43
N SER A 39 -13.96 6.71 -1.86
CA SER A 39 -14.01 6.45 -0.42
C SER A 39 -12.72 6.95 0.19
N LYS A 40 -12.76 8.03 0.99
CA LYS A 40 -11.61 8.68 1.66
C LYS A 40 -10.72 7.77 2.53
N LYS A 41 -10.96 6.45 2.52
CA LYS A 41 -10.25 5.44 3.30
C LYS A 41 -10.19 4.13 2.51
N LEU A 42 -9.12 3.92 1.73
CA LEU A 42 -8.80 2.60 1.16
C LEU A 42 -7.82 1.89 2.08
N VAL A 43 -8.16 0.66 2.44
CA VAL A 43 -7.31 -0.22 3.27
C VAL A 43 -6.67 -1.27 2.37
N LEU A 44 -5.38 -1.52 2.58
CA LEU A 44 -4.62 -2.60 1.97
C LEU A 44 -4.18 -3.57 3.08
N GLU A 45 -4.16 -4.87 2.80
CA GLU A 45 -3.61 -5.88 3.72
C GLU A 45 -2.29 -6.41 3.17
N VAL A 46 -1.25 -6.46 4.01
CA VAL A 46 0.07 -7.00 3.61
C VAL A 46 -0.03 -8.52 3.37
N ALA A 47 0.16 -8.95 2.13
CA ALA A 47 0.11 -10.35 1.73
C ALA A 47 1.49 -11.00 1.58
N ALA A 48 2.54 -10.21 1.29
CA ALA A 48 3.91 -10.72 1.21
C ALA A 48 4.96 -9.63 1.48
N GLN A 49 6.12 -10.02 2.01
CA GLN A 49 7.33 -9.19 2.01
C GLN A 49 8.21 -9.58 0.81
N LEU A 50 8.54 -8.61 -0.04
CA LEU A 50 9.27 -8.83 -1.29
C LEU A 50 10.79 -8.61 -1.14
N GLY A 51 11.24 -8.25 0.07
CA GLY A 51 12.63 -7.85 0.36
C GLY A 51 12.92 -6.40 -0.02
N ARG A 52 14.11 -5.90 0.37
CA ARG A 52 14.59 -4.52 0.10
C ARG A 52 13.57 -3.43 0.46
N GLY A 53 12.93 -3.58 1.63
CA GLY A 53 11.96 -2.59 2.10
C GLY A 53 10.60 -2.61 1.39
N LYS A 54 10.29 -3.64 0.59
CA LYS A 54 9.03 -3.72 -0.19
C LYS A 54 8.07 -4.76 0.36
N VAL A 55 6.78 -4.45 0.25
CA VAL A 55 5.68 -5.37 0.50
C VAL A 55 4.75 -5.44 -0.70
N ARG A 56 4.07 -6.57 -0.84
CA ARG A 56 2.88 -6.73 -1.65
C ARG A 56 1.66 -6.72 -0.74
N ALA A 57 0.69 -5.89 -1.07
CA ALA A 57 -0.56 -5.78 -0.36
C ALA A 57 -1.76 -6.02 -1.29
N LEU A 58 -2.90 -6.40 -0.71
CA LEU A 58 -4.17 -6.59 -1.38
C LEU A 58 -5.13 -5.48 -0.95
N ALA A 59 -5.75 -4.80 -1.92
CA ALA A 59 -6.77 -3.80 -1.65
C ALA A 59 -8.07 -4.45 -1.16
N LEU A 60 -8.59 -3.98 -0.02
CA LEU A 60 -9.88 -4.40 0.53
C LEU A 60 -11.05 -3.54 0.02
N GLY A 61 -10.89 -2.97 -1.17
CA GLY A 61 -11.85 -2.09 -1.81
C GLY A 61 -11.42 -1.72 -3.24
N PRO A 62 -12.20 -0.87 -3.93
CA PRO A 62 -11.87 -0.42 -5.28
C PRO A 62 -10.53 0.31 -5.33
N THR A 63 -9.74 0.05 -6.37
CA THR A 63 -8.44 0.70 -6.60
C THR A 63 -8.51 1.83 -7.63
N ASP A 64 -9.70 2.19 -8.09
CA ASP A 64 -9.91 3.31 -9.00
C ASP A 64 -9.41 4.61 -8.37
N GLY A 65 -8.64 5.38 -9.14
CA GLY A 65 -8.05 6.64 -8.68
C GLY A 65 -6.74 6.49 -7.91
N LEU A 66 -6.32 5.27 -7.54
CA LEU A 66 -5.02 5.01 -6.91
C LEU A 66 -3.87 5.37 -7.84
N LYS A 67 -2.85 6.05 -7.33
CA LYS A 67 -1.67 6.45 -8.11
C LYS A 67 -0.38 5.90 -7.52
N ARG A 68 0.57 5.62 -8.40
CA ARG A 68 1.95 5.40 -8.00
C ARG A 68 2.47 6.66 -7.32
N GLY A 69 3.15 6.50 -6.19
CA GLY A 69 3.61 7.59 -5.35
C GLY A 69 2.66 7.99 -4.23
N ASP A 70 1.40 7.52 -4.23
CA ASP A 70 0.47 7.75 -3.12
C ASP A 70 1.08 7.24 -1.80
N ILE A 71 0.81 7.98 -0.72
CA ILE A 71 1.37 7.72 0.59
C ILE A 71 0.53 6.65 1.28
N VAL A 72 1.22 5.71 1.91
CA VAL A 72 0.63 4.60 2.66
C VAL A 72 1.20 4.60 4.07
N THR A 73 0.37 4.34 5.08
CA THR A 73 0.77 4.29 6.49
C THR A 73 0.28 3.04 7.20
#